data_AF-A0A8B5WEW6-F1
#
_entry.id   AF-A0A8B5WEW6-F1
#
_cell.length_a   1.000
_cell.length_b   1.000
_cell.length_c   1.000
_cell.angle_alpha   90.00
_cell.angle_beta   90.00
_cell.angle_gamma   90.00
#
_symmetry.space_group_name_H-M   'P 1'
#
loop_
_entity.id
_entity.type
_entity.pdbx_description
1 polymer ?
#
loop_
_entity_poly.entity_id
_entity_poly.type
_entity_poly.pdbx_seq_one_letter_code
_entity_poly.pdbx_strand_id
1 'polypeptide(L)'
;MAQFFTPVWSGRLALLASAVLALLAVWLLVRLVWLVLAGPQVESAPVPPVPRGSQVAADTREFRWDLFGPQQRTNLTPVRPVETTTRSNLRLLGVMTGDTTAYAFIADAQGRESVYRRGDELPDGTVLEQIEAQRVILARNGRSEALELDRDRPAAGQRGGTASTAPARSAAAPIHGLRGFDTERGVSVAAARDMGATGLDVGNLAQSISVMPVSGGGFRVRPGRDARLFAQLGLQINDVVTAVNGQPLESEDAARALFADVLRRGEVAITVNRQGREMTLRPDLEQIIGSLQNP
;
A
#
# COMPACT_ATOMS: atom_id res chain seq x y z
N MET A 1 2.19 63.37 55.99
CA MET A 1 3.52 63.69 56.55
C MET A 1 4.53 62.81 55.86
N ALA A 2 5.46 63.44 55.14
CA ALA A 2 6.46 62.79 54.31
C ALA A 2 7.74 62.50 55.11
N GLN A 3 8.42 61.44 54.69
CA GLN A 3 9.86 61.15 54.81
C GLN A 3 10.47 60.97 56.21
N PHE A 4 10.92 59.74 56.50
CA PHE A 4 12.27 59.45 57.02
C PHE A 4 12.67 58.00 56.68
N PHE A 5 12.80 57.66 55.40
CA PHE A 5 13.69 56.57 55.02
C PHE A 5 15.05 57.20 54.75
N THR A 6 16.00 56.93 55.64
CA THR A 6 17.33 57.53 55.61
C THR A 6 18.06 57.14 54.30
N PRO A 7 18.73 58.08 53.61
CA PRO A 7 19.35 57.85 52.29
C PRO A 7 20.49 56.82 52.31
N VAL A 8 20.96 56.44 53.51
CA VAL A 8 21.99 55.43 53.71
C VAL A 8 21.49 53.99 53.56
N TRP A 9 20.18 53.73 53.79
CA TRP A 9 19.63 52.38 53.69
C TRP A 9 19.37 51.95 52.25
N SER A 10 18.89 52.86 51.40
CA SER A 10 18.72 52.59 49.96
C SER A 10 20.06 52.35 49.26
N GLY A 11 21.10 53.12 49.62
CA GLY A 11 22.45 52.94 49.06
C GLY A 11 23.07 51.58 49.43
N ARG A 12 22.92 51.15 50.69
CA ARG A 12 23.38 49.82 51.14
C ARG A 12 22.59 48.70 50.47
N LEU A 13 21.27 48.85 50.30
CA LEU A 13 20.45 47.87 49.60
C LEU A 13 20.82 47.77 48.12
N ALA A 14 21.07 48.90 47.46
CA ALA A 14 21.49 48.94 46.05
C ALA A 14 22.88 48.32 45.84
N LEU A 15 23.82 48.56 46.75
CA LEU A 15 25.14 47.92 46.73
C LEU A 15 25.05 46.41 46.94
N LEU A 16 24.22 45.94 47.88
CA LEU A 16 23.98 44.51 48.08
C LEU A 16 23.31 43.88 46.85
N ALA A 17 22.30 44.53 46.27
CA ALA A 17 21.65 44.04 45.07
C ALA A 17 22.61 43.97 43.86
N SER A 18 23.45 45.00 43.69
CA SER A 18 24.48 45.04 42.66
C SER A 18 25.53 43.95 42.86
N ALA A 19 25.97 43.71 44.11
CA ALA A 19 26.91 42.65 44.44
C ALA A 19 26.32 41.25 44.16
N VAL A 20 25.04 41.02 44.50
CA VAL A 20 24.34 39.77 44.20
C VAL A 20 24.21 39.56 42.69
N LEU A 21 23.82 40.61 41.93
CA LEU A 21 23.74 40.54 40.47
C LEU A 21 25.11 40.27 39.83
N ALA A 22 26.18 40.91 40.32
CA ALA A 22 27.54 40.68 39.84
C ALA A 22 27.99 39.23 40.12
N LEU A 23 27.70 38.70 41.31
CA LEU A 23 28.04 37.33 41.68
C LEU A 23 27.26 36.30 40.85
N LEU A 24 25.98 36.57 40.58
CA LEU A 24 25.14 35.74 39.71
C LEU A 24 25.64 35.78 38.26
N ALA A 25 26.04 36.95 37.76
CA ALA A 25 26.62 37.10 36.43
C ALA A 25 27.94 36.31 36.28
N VAL A 26 28.84 36.40 37.27
CA VAL A 26 30.09 35.61 37.29
C VAL A 26 29.78 34.11 37.33
N TRP A 27 28.82 33.68 38.14
CA TRP A 27 28.40 32.28 38.21
C TRP A 27 27.86 31.76 36.87
N LEU A 28 27.03 32.54 36.18
CA LEU A 28 26.53 32.22 34.85
C LEU A 28 27.64 32.13 33.81
N LEU A 29 28.62 33.03 33.86
CA LEU A 29 29.79 33.00 32.96
C LEU A 29 30.63 31.74 33.19
N VAL A 30 30.90 31.36 34.44
CA VAL A 30 31.61 30.11 34.76
C VAL A 30 30.85 28.90 34.23
N ARG A 31 29.53 28.86 34.41
CA ARG A 31 28.68 27.78 33.89
C ARG A 31 28.69 27.72 32.37
N LEU A 32 28.69 28.87 31.69
CA LEU A 32 28.71 28.96 30.23
C LEU A 32 30.07 28.51 29.67
N VAL A 33 31.17 28.93 30.30
CA VAL A 33 32.52 28.44 29.97
C VAL A 33 32.60 26.92 30.16
N TRP A 34 32.05 26.39 31.25
CA TRP A 34 32.03 24.96 31.50
C TRP A 34 31.21 24.18 30.47
N LEU A 35 30.07 24.73 30.03
CA LEU A 35 29.24 24.13 28.98
C LEU A 35 29.97 24.06 27.64
N VAL A 36 30.73 25.09 27.30
CA VAL A 36 31.52 25.14 26.05
C VAL A 36 32.71 24.18 26.11
N LEU A 37 33.38 24.05 27.26
CA LEU A 37 34.56 23.20 27.41
C LEU A 37 34.23 21.71 27.58
N ALA A 38 33.26 21.38 28.44
CA ALA A 38 32.92 20.00 28.76
C ALA A 38 31.90 19.38 27.78
N GLY A 39 31.18 20.23 27.03
CA GLY A 39 30.09 19.82 26.16
C GLY A 39 28.89 19.26 26.92
N PRO A 40 27.70 19.18 26.29
CA PRO A 40 26.59 18.44 26.86
C PRO A 40 26.95 16.95 26.91
N GLN A 41 26.96 16.37 28.11
CA GLN A 41 27.08 14.93 28.30
C GLN A 41 25.77 14.30 27.80
N VAL A 42 25.75 13.84 26.56
CA VAL A 42 24.64 13.07 26.02
C VAL A 42 24.90 11.61 26.39
N GLU A 43 24.15 11.09 27.36
CA GLU A 43 24.15 9.65 27.68
C GLU A 43 23.92 8.89 26.38
N SER A 44 24.94 8.15 25.93
CA SER A 44 24.89 7.45 24.65
C SER A 44 23.85 6.34 24.75
N ALA A 45 22.79 6.43 23.95
CA ALA A 45 21.82 5.35 23.83
C ALA A 45 22.55 4.05 23.43
N PRO A 46 22.16 2.88 23.97
CA PRO A 46 22.78 1.62 23.60
C PRO A 46 22.66 1.40 22.09
N VAL A 47 23.80 1.43 21.39
CA VAL A 47 23.84 1.10 19.96
C VAL A 47 23.73 -0.43 19.86
N PRO A 48 22.72 -0.97 19.15
CA PRO A 48 22.66 -2.41 18.91
C PRO A 48 23.93 -2.86 18.17
N PRO A 49 24.49 -4.03 18.49
CA PRO A 49 25.73 -4.49 17.87
C PRO A 49 25.55 -4.59 16.36
N VAL A 50 26.35 -3.81 15.62
CA VAL A 50 26.47 -3.95 14.17
C VAL A 50 27.13 -5.30 13.90
N PRO A 51 26.52 -6.21 13.13
CA PRO A 51 27.15 -7.45 12.73
C PRO A 51 28.44 -7.12 11.97
N ARG A 52 29.59 -7.47 12.54
CA ARG A 52 30.86 -7.43 11.80
C ARG A 52 30.76 -8.53 10.75
N GLY A 53 30.53 -8.14 9.49
CA GLY A 53 30.65 -9.06 8.38
C GLY A 53 32.04 -9.66 8.38
N SER A 54 32.12 -10.99 8.39
CA SER A 54 33.36 -11.73 8.19
C SER A 54 34.03 -11.18 6.93
N GLN A 55 35.27 -10.72 7.04
CA GLN A 55 36.05 -10.35 5.87
C GLN A 55 36.22 -11.61 5.02
N VAL A 56 35.41 -11.69 3.96
CA VAL A 56 35.58 -12.70 2.92
C VAL A 56 36.90 -12.35 2.25
N ALA A 57 37.91 -13.18 2.47
CA ALA A 57 39.16 -13.12 1.73
C ALA A 57 38.83 -12.99 0.26
N ALA A 58 39.48 -12.05 -0.44
CA ALA A 58 39.25 -11.77 -1.85
C ALA A 58 39.59 -13.02 -2.68
N ASP A 59 38.62 -13.92 -2.80
CA ASP A 59 38.63 -15.04 -3.71
C ASP A 59 38.07 -14.49 -5.03
N THR A 60 38.96 -14.35 -6.02
CA THR A 60 38.72 -13.80 -7.35
C THR A 60 37.86 -14.74 -8.21
N ARG A 61 36.80 -15.30 -7.62
CA ARG A 61 35.81 -16.13 -8.30
C ARG A 61 34.61 -15.26 -8.63
N GLU A 62 34.49 -15.00 -9.93
CA GLU A 62 33.29 -14.67 -10.70
C GLU A 62 32.06 -14.36 -9.85
N PHE A 63 31.62 -13.11 -9.94
CA PHE A 63 30.41 -12.58 -9.31
C PHE A 63 29.21 -13.52 -9.54
N ARG A 64 28.91 -14.36 -8.54
CA ARG A 64 27.72 -15.21 -8.53
C ARG A 64 26.59 -14.44 -7.87
N TRP A 65 25.59 -14.12 -8.67
CA TRP A 65 24.36 -13.45 -8.24
C TRP A 65 23.48 -14.45 -7.48
N ASP A 66 23.70 -14.60 -6.18
CA ASP A 66 22.80 -15.32 -5.27
C ASP A 66 21.57 -14.44 -4.95
N LEU A 67 20.81 -14.07 -5.99
CA LEU A 67 19.66 -13.15 -5.92
C LEU A 67 18.40 -13.74 -5.26
N PHE A 68 18.46 -14.99 -4.78
CA PHE A 68 17.29 -15.72 -4.26
C PHE A 68 17.53 -16.35 -2.88
N GLY A 69 18.57 -15.92 -2.16
CA GLY A 69 18.91 -16.45 -0.84
C GLY A 69 19.62 -17.81 -0.89
N PRO A 70 20.21 -18.25 0.24
CA PRO A 70 20.94 -19.52 0.29
C PRO A 70 19.99 -20.67 -0.03
N GLN A 71 20.32 -21.46 -1.06
CA GLN A 71 19.62 -22.71 -1.33
C GLN A 71 19.85 -23.65 -0.16
N GLN A 72 18.90 -23.66 0.77
CA GLN A 72 18.81 -24.69 1.78
C GLN A 72 18.57 -25.99 1.01
N ARG A 73 19.61 -26.82 0.92
CA ARG A 73 19.51 -28.19 0.43
C ARG A 73 18.64 -28.93 1.43
N THR A 74 17.33 -28.83 1.26
CA THR A 74 16.38 -29.69 1.97
C THR A 74 16.72 -31.11 1.55
N ASN A 75 17.18 -31.91 2.52
CA ASN A 75 17.35 -33.34 2.33
C ASN A 75 16.06 -33.89 1.71
N LEU A 76 16.16 -34.38 0.48
CA LEU A 76 15.03 -34.93 -0.24
C LEU A 76 14.62 -36.23 0.48
N THR A 77 13.58 -36.14 1.28
CA THR A 77 12.80 -37.32 1.68
C THR A 77 12.31 -37.99 0.40
N PRO A 78 12.47 -39.32 0.23
CA PRO A 78 12.07 -40.01 -0.99
C PRO A 78 10.59 -39.72 -1.28
N VAL A 79 10.35 -39.02 -2.39
CA VAL A 79 9.02 -38.68 -2.88
C VAL A 79 8.33 -39.99 -3.26
N ARG A 80 7.31 -40.35 -2.47
CA ARG A 80 6.37 -41.40 -2.85
C ARG A 80 5.70 -40.93 -4.15
N PRO A 81 5.68 -41.73 -5.23
CA PRO A 81 5.07 -41.31 -6.48
C PRO A 81 3.58 -41.04 -6.24
N VAL A 82 3.18 -39.77 -6.28
CA VAL A 82 1.77 -39.36 -6.29
C VAL A 82 1.33 -39.42 -7.74
N GLU A 83 0.31 -40.22 -8.04
CA GLU A 83 -0.24 -40.32 -9.39
C GLU A 83 -0.84 -38.96 -9.79
N THR A 84 -0.32 -38.40 -10.89
CA THR A 84 -0.58 -37.02 -11.35
C THR A 84 -1.93 -36.86 -12.05
N THR A 85 -2.90 -37.73 -11.78
CA THR A 85 -4.24 -37.64 -12.39
C THR A 85 -5.29 -38.10 -11.39
N THR A 86 -5.74 -37.16 -10.55
CA THR A 86 -6.99 -37.32 -9.82
C THR A 86 -8.13 -37.57 -10.81
N ARG A 87 -8.79 -38.73 -10.73
CA ARG A 87 -10.07 -38.99 -11.41
C ARG A 87 -11.25 -38.33 -10.67
N SER A 88 -10.95 -37.32 -9.86
CA SER A 88 -11.95 -36.64 -9.06
C SER A 88 -12.70 -35.64 -9.94
N ASN A 89 -14.02 -35.56 -9.77
CA ASN A 89 -14.84 -34.52 -10.38
C ASN A 89 -14.73 -33.18 -9.63
N LEU A 90 -13.90 -33.12 -8.58
CA LEU A 90 -13.58 -31.91 -7.85
C LEU A 90 -12.69 -31.00 -8.68
N ARG A 91 -12.79 -29.70 -8.42
CA ARG A 91 -11.93 -28.69 -9.06
C ARG A 91 -11.34 -27.78 -8.00
N LEU A 92 -10.03 -27.66 -7.97
CA LEU A 92 -9.34 -26.71 -7.10
C LEU A 92 -9.41 -25.32 -7.74
N LEU A 93 -10.13 -24.41 -7.09
CA LEU A 93 -10.34 -23.03 -7.55
C LEU A 93 -9.28 -22.06 -7.03
N GLY A 94 -8.73 -22.33 -5.85
CA GLY A 94 -7.78 -21.45 -5.20
C GLY A 94 -7.15 -22.05 -3.96
N VAL A 95 -5.97 -21.55 -3.60
CA VAL A 95 -5.28 -21.87 -2.36
C VAL A 95 -4.87 -20.57 -1.68
N MET A 96 -5.10 -20.47 -0.38
CA MET A 96 -4.64 -19.35 0.44
C MET A 96 -3.80 -19.91 1.58
N THR A 97 -2.49 -19.62 1.56
CA THR A 97 -1.54 -19.98 2.60
C THR A 97 -1.17 -18.74 3.41
N GLY A 98 -1.43 -18.76 4.71
CA GLY A 98 -0.88 -17.83 5.70
C GLY A 98 0.17 -18.51 6.59
N ASP A 99 0.78 -17.75 7.50
CA ASP A 99 1.92 -18.21 8.31
C ASP A 99 1.64 -19.48 9.13
N THR A 100 0.39 -19.64 9.58
CA THR A 100 -0.05 -20.80 10.39
C THR A 100 -1.25 -21.54 9.84
N THR A 101 -1.89 -21.01 8.78
CA THR A 101 -3.21 -21.48 8.34
C THR A 101 -3.25 -21.56 6.82
N ALA A 102 -3.67 -22.70 6.29
CA ALA A 102 -3.84 -22.92 4.86
C ALA A 102 -5.28 -23.32 4.55
N TYR A 103 -5.84 -22.75 3.49
CA TYR A 103 -7.19 -22.99 3.01
C TYR A 103 -7.17 -23.34 1.52
N ALA A 104 -8.03 -24.26 1.12
CA ALA A 104 -8.28 -24.60 -0.28
C ALA A 104 -9.74 -24.30 -0.63
N PHE A 105 -9.96 -23.63 -1.75
CA PHE A 105 -11.27 -23.40 -2.34
C PHE A 105 -11.52 -24.49 -3.38
N ILE A 106 -12.50 -25.36 -3.13
CA ILE A 106 -12.77 -26.52 -3.98
C ILE A 106 -14.23 -26.50 -4.41
N ALA A 107 -14.47 -26.70 -5.70
CA ALA A 107 -15.81 -26.90 -6.26
C ALA A 107 -16.11 -28.38 -6.44
N ASP A 108 -17.34 -28.77 -6.11
CA ASP A 108 -17.86 -30.10 -6.40
C ASP A 108 -18.30 -30.26 -7.87
N ALA A 109 -18.75 -31.47 -8.23
CA ALA A 109 -19.23 -31.78 -9.56
C ALA A 109 -20.47 -30.96 -9.97
N GLN A 110 -21.19 -30.40 -9.00
CA GLN A 110 -22.36 -29.55 -9.17
C GLN A 110 -22.00 -28.06 -9.25
N GLY A 111 -20.72 -27.71 -9.13
CA GLY A 111 -20.22 -26.33 -9.15
C GLY A 111 -20.40 -25.58 -7.83
N ARG A 112 -20.70 -26.28 -6.73
CA ARG A 112 -20.83 -25.69 -5.40
C ARG A 112 -19.45 -25.48 -4.81
N GLU A 113 -19.11 -24.23 -4.52
CA GLU A 113 -17.81 -23.83 -3.98
C GLU A 113 -17.79 -23.92 -2.46
N SER A 114 -16.74 -24.48 -1.88
CA SER A 114 -16.57 -24.59 -0.43
C SER A 114 -15.11 -24.46 -0.02
N VAL A 115 -14.89 -24.08 1.24
CA VAL A 115 -13.55 -23.84 1.80
C VAL A 115 -13.17 -24.99 2.71
N TYR A 116 -11.98 -25.56 2.48
CA TYR A 116 -11.46 -26.71 3.20
C TYR A 116 -10.09 -26.44 3.81
N ARG A 117 -9.81 -27.07 4.94
CA ARG A 117 -8.54 -27.08 5.66
C ARG A 117 -7.92 -28.48 5.64
N ARG A 118 -6.63 -28.56 5.97
CA ARG A 118 -5.93 -29.85 6.11
C ARG A 118 -6.68 -30.73 7.12
N GLY A 119 -7.01 -31.94 6.71
CA GLY A 119 -7.76 -32.93 7.49
C GLY A 119 -9.26 -32.96 7.21
N ASP A 120 -9.81 -31.99 6.46
CA ASP A 120 -11.24 -31.98 6.14
C ASP A 120 -11.60 -33.06 5.11
N GLU A 121 -12.83 -33.56 5.22
CA GLU A 121 -13.42 -34.51 4.28
C GLU A 121 -14.17 -33.77 3.15
N LEU A 122 -13.93 -34.20 1.91
CA LEU A 122 -14.50 -33.61 0.70
C LEU A 122 -15.77 -34.35 0.26
N PRO A 123 -16.61 -33.74 -0.60
CA PRO A 123 -17.90 -34.33 -1.03
C PRO A 123 -17.80 -35.68 -1.75
N ASP A 124 -16.60 -36.04 -2.23
CA ASP A 124 -16.31 -37.31 -2.90
C ASP A 124 -15.70 -38.38 -1.96
N GLY A 125 -15.73 -38.12 -0.65
CA GLY A 125 -15.20 -39.00 0.41
C GLY A 125 -13.68 -39.02 0.53
N THR A 126 -12.97 -38.08 -0.13
CA THR A 126 -11.52 -37.92 0.04
C THR A 126 -11.19 -37.00 1.22
N VAL A 127 -9.98 -37.15 1.76
CA VAL A 127 -9.50 -36.31 2.86
C VAL A 127 -8.37 -35.41 2.37
N LEU A 128 -8.38 -34.14 2.76
CA LEU A 128 -7.33 -33.18 2.39
C LEU A 128 -6.05 -33.42 3.22
N GLU A 129 -5.06 -34.11 2.66
CA GLU A 129 -3.82 -34.48 3.34
C GLU A 129 -2.83 -33.31 3.41
N GLN A 130 -2.68 -32.57 2.31
CA GLN A 130 -1.75 -31.45 2.23
C GLN A 130 -2.27 -30.35 1.29
N ILE A 131 -2.01 -29.10 1.67
CA ILE A 131 -2.29 -27.92 0.85
C ILE A 131 -0.95 -27.36 0.39
N GLU A 132 -0.73 -27.32 -0.93
CA GLU A 132 0.46 -26.72 -1.54
C GLU A 132 0.07 -25.51 -2.40
N ALA A 133 1.06 -24.71 -2.82
CA ALA A 133 0.81 -23.46 -3.54
C ALA A 133 0.05 -23.62 -4.87
N GLN A 134 0.15 -24.78 -5.53
CA GLN A 134 -0.39 -24.99 -6.88
C GLN A 134 -1.26 -26.26 -7.01
N ARG A 135 -1.38 -27.03 -5.94
CA ARG A 135 -2.12 -28.28 -5.88
C ARG A 135 -2.50 -28.62 -4.45
N VAL A 136 -3.48 -29.50 -4.30
CA VAL A 136 -3.76 -30.14 -3.01
C VAL A 136 -3.56 -31.65 -3.12
N ILE A 137 -3.06 -32.26 -2.06
CA ILE A 137 -2.90 -33.70 -1.96
C ILE A 137 -4.11 -34.25 -1.22
N LEU A 138 -4.83 -35.15 -1.87
CA LEU A 138 -6.03 -35.81 -1.38
C LEU A 138 -5.69 -37.27 -1.06
N ALA A 139 -6.20 -37.77 0.05
CA ALA A 139 -6.13 -39.18 0.39
C ALA A 139 -7.44 -39.87 0.01
N ARG A 140 -7.36 -40.88 -0.87
CA ARG A 140 -8.48 -41.74 -1.26
C ARG A 140 -8.09 -43.20 -1.03
N ASN A 141 -8.77 -43.88 -0.10
CA ASN A 141 -8.54 -45.30 0.18
C ASN A 141 -7.06 -45.67 0.40
N GLY A 142 -6.30 -44.81 1.09
CA GLY A 142 -4.87 -45.02 1.38
C GLY A 142 -3.91 -44.70 0.22
N ARG A 143 -4.40 -44.18 -0.91
CA ARG A 143 -3.60 -43.62 -1.99
C ARG A 143 -3.66 -42.09 -1.95
N SER A 144 -2.51 -41.44 -2.16
CA SER A 144 -2.43 -39.99 -2.29
C SER A 144 -2.61 -39.63 -3.77
N GLU A 145 -3.52 -38.71 -4.06
CA GLU A 145 -3.83 -38.16 -5.38
C GLU A 145 -3.61 -36.65 -5.35
N ALA A 146 -3.07 -36.06 -6.43
CA ALA A 146 -2.86 -34.62 -6.52
C ALA A 146 -3.96 -33.95 -7.36
N LEU A 147 -4.69 -33.01 -6.76
CA LEU A 147 -5.65 -32.15 -7.45
C LEU A 147 -4.98 -30.81 -7.79
N GLU A 148 -4.72 -30.58 -9.06
CA GLU A 148 -4.07 -29.35 -9.55
C GLU A 148 -5.03 -28.16 -9.60
N LEU A 149 -4.48 -26.96 -9.41
CA LEU A 149 -5.23 -25.70 -9.52
C LEU A 149 -5.68 -25.47 -10.96
N ASP A 150 -6.98 -25.26 -11.18
CA ASP A 150 -7.54 -24.92 -12.49
C ASP A 150 -7.10 -23.50 -12.89
N ARG A 151 -6.12 -23.39 -13.81
CA ARG A 151 -5.53 -22.12 -14.27
C ARG A 151 -6.25 -21.52 -15.48
N ASP A 152 -7.09 -22.30 -16.14
CA ASP A 152 -7.77 -21.89 -17.38
C ASP A 152 -9.01 -21.05 -17.11
N ARG A 153 -9.44 -20.97 -15.84
CA ARG A 153 -10.30 -19.91 -15.37
C ARG A 153 -9.41 -18.81 -14.79
N PRO A 154 -9.58 -17.53 -15.17
CA PRO A 154 -8.99 -16.46 -14.39
C PRO A 154 -9.46 -16.70 -12.96
N ALA A 155 -8.51 -16.91 -12.03
CA ALA A 155 -8.79 -16.84 -10.61
C ALA A 155 -9.76 -15.68 -10.43
N ALA A 156 -10.77 -15.80 -9.58
CA ALA A 156 -11.71 -14.73 -9.28
C ALA A 156 -11.01 -13.54 -8.56
N GLY A 157 -9.92 -13.05 -9.15
CA GLY A 157 -8.80 -12.34 -8.56
C GLY A 157 -7.55 -12.18 -9.48
N GLN A 158 -7.45 -12.82 -10.66
CA GLN A 158 -6.29 -12.65 -11.55
C GLN A 158 -6.69 -12.62 -13.03
N ARG A 159 -6.92 -11.43 -13.59
CA ARG A 159 -6.92 -11.21 -15.05
C ARG A 159 -5.47 -10.99 -15.49
N GLY A 160 -4.76 -12.09 -15.77
CA GLY A 160 -3.50 -12.08 -16.51
C GLY A 160 -3.78 -12.36 -17.99
N GLY A 161 -3.44 -11.42 -18.87
CA GLY A 161 -3.51 -11.60 -20.32
C GLY A 161 -2.41 -12.54 -20.80
N THR A 162 -2.78 -13.54 -21.59
CA THR A 162 -1.84 -14.46 -22.23
C THR A 162 -1.15 -13.79 -23.42
N ALA A 163 0.18 -13.78 -23.37
CA ALA A 163 1.05 -13.44 -24.49
C ALA A 163 0.90 -14.49 -25.60
N SER A 164 0.57 -14.05 -26.81
CA SER A 164 0.64 -14.85 -28.04
C SER A 164 1.91 -14.52 -28.78
N THR A 165 2.76 -15.54 -28.98
CA THR A 165 4.00 -15.47 -29.74
C THR A 165 3.72 -15.72 -31.23
N ALA A 166 4.07 -14.76 -32.08
CA ALA A 166 4.28 -14.93 -33.52
C ALA A 166 5.34 -13.91 -34.01
N PRO A 167 6.03 -14.17 -35.14
CA PRO A 167 7.50 -14.10 -35.20
C PRO A 167 8.10 -12.72 -35.51
N ALA A 168 9.37 -12.60 -35.13
CA ALA A 168 10.23 -11.46 -35.39
C ALA A 168 10.47 -11.21 -36.89
N ARG A 169 10.33 -9.94 -37.29
CA ARG A 169 11.07 -9.36 -38.42
C ARG A 169 12.06 -8.33 -37.88
N SER A 170 13.33 -8.69 -38.04
CA SER A 170 14.58 -7.92 -37.95
C SER A 170 14.46 -6.46 -38.41
N ALA A 171 15.27 -5.48 -38.02
CA ALA A 171 16.38 -5.33 -37.06
C ALA A 171 16.82 -3.84 -37.16
N ALA A 172 17.38 -3.31 -36.05
CA ALA A 172 18.34 -2.20 -35.91
C ALA A 172 18.03 -0.80 -36.51
N ALA A 173 17.65 0.21 -35.70
CA ALA A 173 18.47 1.21 -34.94
C ALA A 173 18.66 2.54 -35.73
N PRO A 174 18.80 3.76 -35.12
CA PRO A 174 19.27 4.04 -33.77
C PRO A 174 18.49 5.10 -32.93
N ILE A 175 18.92 5.10 -31.67
CA ILE A 175 18.76 6.01 -30.52
C ILE A 175 18.58 7.50 -30.88
N HIS A 176 17.64 8.20 -30.22
CA HIS A 176 17.87 9.52 -29.61
C HIS A 176 16.82 9.86 -28.52
N GLY A 177 17.29 9.97 -27.27
CA GLY A 177 16.85 10.89 -26.21
C GLY A 177 15.37 10.96 -25.82
N LEU A 178 15.01 10.24 -24.74
CA LEU A 178 13.87 10.50 -23.83
C LEU A 178 12.44 10.21 -24.35
N ARG A 179 11.92 9.02 -24.00
CA ARG A 179 10.53 8.85 -23.55
C ARG A 179 10.43 7.68 -22.58
N GLY A 180 10.17 8.01 -21.32
CA GLY A 180 9.90 7.02 -20.27
C GLY A 180 8.45 6.56 -20.30
N PHE A 181 8.29 5.33 -19.82
CA PHE A 181 7.07 4.71 -19.27
C PHE A 181 5.98 4.30 -20.27
N ASP A 182 6.04 3.05 -20.70
CA ASP A 182 4.88 2.27 -21.15
C ASP A 182 4.01 1.93 -19.93
N THR A 183 2.94 2.69 -19.72
CA THR A 183 1.87 2.36 -18.77
C THR A 183 0.89 1.38 -19.43
N GLU A 184 0.69 0.23 -18.78
CA GLU A 184 -0.45 -0.66 -19.06
C GLU A 184 -1.76 0.12 -18.94
N ARG A 185 -2.69 -0.19 -19.86
CA ARG A 185 -3.91 0.57 -20.16
C ARG A 185 -4.80 0.79 -18.92
N GLY A 186 -4.62 1.92 -18.25
CA GLY A 186 -5.69 2.64 -17.58
C GLY A 186 -6.63 3.27 -18.63
N VAL A 187 -7.87 3.53 -18.23
CA VAL A 187 -8.96 4.09 -19.06
C VAL A 187 -8.43 5.16 -20.01
N SER A 188 -8.41 4.84 -21.31
CA SER A 188 -8.00 5.80 -22.33
C SER A 188 -9.11 6.83 -22.51
N VAL A 189 -8.69 8.07 -22.73
CA VAL A 189 -9.49 9.30 -22.99
C VAL A 189 -10.59 9.12 -24.05
N ALA A 190 -10.58 8.00 -24.79
CA ALA A 190 -11.63 7.61 -25.71
C ALA A 190 -12.97 7.23 -25.02
N ALA A 191 -12.94 6.64 -23.80
CA ALA A 191 -14.16 6.31 -23.05
C ALA A 191 -14.83 7.55 -22.40
N ALA A 192 -14.07 8.62 -22.18
CA ALA A 192 -14.57 9.88 -21.61
C ALA A 192 -15.24 10.79 -22.65
N ARG A 193 -15.09 10.52 -23.95
CA ARG A 193 -15.64 11.36 -25.03
C ARG A 193 -17.18 11.29 -25.12
N ASP A 194 -17.79 10.23 -24.60
CA ASP A 194 -19.25 10.06 -24.58
C ASP A 194 -19.94 10.81 -23.42
N MET A 195 -19.17 11.53 -22.57
CA MET A 195 -19.70 12.36 -21.46
C MET A 195 -19.81 13.85 -21.81
N GLY A 196 -19.67 14.24 -23.09
CA GLY A 196 -19.59 15.62 -23.55
C GLY A 196 -20.89 16.46 -23.49
N ALA A 197 -21.94 16.01 -22.83
CA ALA A 197 -23.24 16.70 -22.83
C ALA A 197 -23.43 17.74 -21.69
N THR A 198 -22.47 17.90 -20.78
CA THR A 198 -22.67 18.69 -19.53
C THR A 198 -21.77 19.93 -19.40
N GLY A 199 -20.96 20.27 -20.42
CA GLY A 199 -20.14 21.49 -20.40
C GLY A 199 -19.00 21.52 -19.37
N LEU A 200 -18.75 20.41 -18.68
CA LEU A 200 -17.61 20.21 -17.79
C LEU A 200 -16.49 19.54 -18.61
N ASP A 201 -15.29 20.11 -18.58
CA ASP A 201 -14.15 19.59 -19.33
C ASP A 201 -13.59 18.33 -18.64
N VAL A 202 -14.26 17.19 -18.86
CA VAL A 202 -13.92 15.87 -18.28
C VAL A 202 -12.48 15.45 -18.62
N GLY A 203 -11.92 16.01 -19.71
CA GLY A 203 -10.51 15.82 -20.07
C GLY A 203 -9.53 16.35 -19.02
N ASN A 204 -9.85 17.48 -18.37
CA ASN A 204 -9.03 18.05 -17.29
C ASN A 204 -9.26 17.33 -15.95
N LEU A 205 -10.46 16.80 -15.73
CA LEU A 205 -10.78 15.99 -14.54
C LEU A 205 -9.93 14.71 -14.50
N ALA A 206 -9.82 14.01 -15.64
CA ALA A 206 -8.97 12.83 -15.77
C ALA A 206 -7.47 13.13 -15.59
N GLN A 207 -7.04 14.37 -15.81
CA GLN A 207 -5.67 14.82 -15.56
C GLN A 207 -5.42 15.18 -14.10
N SER A 208 -6.46 15.41 -13.29
CA SER A 208 -6.33 15.85 -11.91
C SER A 208 -6.42 14.72 -10.88
N ILE A 209 -7.22 13.69 -11.16
CA ILE A 209 -7.39 12.52 -10.29
C ILE A 209 -7.33 11.24 -11.11
N SER A 210 -6.43 10.34 -10.73
CA SER A 210 -6.35 8.98 -11.27
C SER A 210 -7.02 8.02 -10.31
N VAL A 211 -7.92 7.19 -10.82
CA VAL A 211 -8.66 6.17 -10.07
C VAL A 211 -8.25 4.78 -10.53
N MET A 212 -8.04 3.88 -9.57
CA MET A 212 -7.75 2.46 -9.81
C MET A 212 -8.70 1.60 -8.98
N PRO A 213 -9.38 0.60 -9.57
CA PRO A 213 -10.24 -0.30 -8.82
C PRO A 213 -9.42 -1.15 -7.83
N VAL A 214 -9.97 -1.41 -6.65
CA VAL A 214 -9.35 -2.27 -5.64
C VAL A 214 -10.08 -3.61 -5.56
N SER A 215 -9.33 -4.71 -5.50
CA SER A 215 -9.87 -6.04 -5.23
C SER A 215 -10.50 -6.06 -3.82
N GLY A 216 -11.84 -6.09 -3.75
CA GLY A 216 -12.59 -5.94 -2.49
C GLY A 216 -13.62 -4.80 -2.48
N GLY A 217 -13.72 -4.04 -3.59
CA GLY A 217 -14.68 -2.94 -3.75
C GLY A 217 -14.06 -1.56 -3.54
N GLY A 218 -14.62 -0.56 -4.22
CA GLY A 218 -14.15 0.82 -4.17
C GLY A 218 -12.98 1.15 -5.10
N PHE A 219 -12.58 2.42 -5.07
CA PHE A 219 -11.62 3.02 -5.99
C PHE A 219 -10.48 3.71 -5.25
N ARG A 220 -9.24 3.24 -5.45
CA ARG A 220 -8.04 3.92 -4.96
C ARG A 220 -7.81 5.18 -5.78
N VAL A 221 -7.70 6.31 -5.11
CA VAL A 221 -7.44 7.61 -5.74
C VAL A 221 -5.96 7.99 -5.64
N ARG A 222 -5.46 8.64 -6.69
CA ARG A 222 -4.11 9.22 -6.76
C ARG A 222 -4.17 10.61 -7.38
N PRO A 223 -3.29 11.53 -6.97
CA PRO A 223 -3.15 12.81 -7.65
C PRO A 223 -2.69 12.57 -9.09
N GLY A 224 -3.33 13.26 -10.03
CA GLY A 224 -2.93 13.31 -11.43
C GLY A 224 -1.80 14.31 -11.67
N ARG A 225 -1.67 14.77 -12.92
CA ARG A 225 -0.72 15.82 -13.31
C ARG A 225 -1.04 17.16 -12.66
N ASP A 226 -2.32 17.45 -12.46
CA ASP A 226 -2.78 18.63 -11.73
C ASP A 226 -3.48 18.23 -10.42
N ALA A 227 -2.76 18.23 -9.31
CA ALA A 227 -3.27 17.78 -8.02
C ALA A 227 -4.21 18.79 -7.33
N ARG A 228 -4.57 19.92 -7.94
CA ARG A 228 -5.42 20.95 -7.32
C ARG A 228 -6.76 20.40 -6.84
N LEU A 229 -7.49 19.69 -7.70
CA LEU A 229 -8.77 19.10 -7.35
C LEU A 229 -8.63 18.01 -6.27
N PHE A 230 -7.58 17.20 -6.38
CA PHE A 230 -7.28 16.15 -5.40
C PHE A 230 -7.12 16.72 -3.98
N ALA A 231 -6.40 17.85 -3.86
CA ALA A 231 -6.21 18.54 -2.59
C ALA A 231 -7.49 19.23 -2.09
N GLN A 232 -8.25 19.88 -2.99
CA GLN A 232 -9.52 20.55 -2.64
C GLN A 232 -10.59 19.57 -2.14
N LEU A 233 -10.59 18.34 -2.65
CA LEU A 233 -11.46 17.27 -2.15
C LEU A 233 -11.02 16.70 -0.79
N GLY A 234 -9.88 17.11 -0.26
CA GLY A 234 -9.32 16.59 1.00
C GLY A 234 -8.79 15.15 0.89
N LEU A 235 -8.60 14.66 -0.33
CA LEU A 235 -8.09 13.32 -0.60
C LEU A 235 -6.59 13.24 -0.30
N GLN A 236 -6.17 12.07 0.18
CA GLN A 236 -4.78 11.75 0.43
C GLN A 236 -4.33 10.56 -0.42
N ILE A 237 -3.02 10.51 -0.65
CA ILE A 237 -2.41 9.42 -1.42
C ILE A 237 -2.73 8.08 -0.73
N ASN A 238 -3.21 7.12 -1.53
CA ASN A 238 -3.66 5.80 -1.09
C ASN A 238 -5.03 5.75 -0.39
N ASP A 239 -5.80 6.85 -0.39
CA ASP A 239 -7.21 6.78 -0.01
C ASP A 239 -7.96 5.84 -0.97
N VAL A 240 -8.86 5.03 -0.40
CA VAL A 240 -9.78 4.17 -1.16
C VAL A 240 -11.19 4.69 -0.97
N VAL A 241 -11.78 5.25 -2.02
CA VAL A 241 -13.18 5.71 -2.02
C VAL A 241 -14.10 4.50 -2.04
N THR A 242 -14.90 4.33 -1.00
CA THR A 242 -15.84 3.20 -0.84
C THR A 242 -17.27 3.61 -1.19
N ALA A 243 -17.65 4.86 -0.90
CA ALA A 243 -18.98 5.39 -1.18
C ALA A 243 -18.98 6.89 -1.46
N VAL A 244 -19.97 7.37 -2.22
CA VAL A 244 -20.25 8.80 -2.40
C VAL A 244 -21.73 9.02 -2.09
N ASN A 245 -22.03 10.01 -1.25
CA ASN A 245 -23.37 10.32 -0.74
C ASN A 245 -24.06 9.10 -0.09
N GLY A 246 -23.28 8.22 0.55
CA GLY A 246 -23.78 7.00 1.18
C GLY A 246 -24.11 5.85 0.22
N GLN A 247 -23.91 6.03 -1.10
CA GLN A 247 -24.05 4.96 -2.08
C GLN A 247 -22.69 4.33 -2.37
N PRO A 248 -22.56 2.99 -2.31
CA PRO A 248 -21.31 2.32 -2.56
C PRO A 248 -20.92 2.41 -4.05
N LEU A 249 -19.63 2.62 -4.32
CA LEU A 249 -19.09 2.64 -5.67
C LEU A 249 -18.62 1.24 -6.07
N GLU A 250 -19.54 0.45 -6.60
CA GLU A 250 -19.28 -0.93 -7.04
C GLU A 250 -19.16 -1.07 -8.57
N SER A 251 -19.70 -0.11 -9.32
CA SER A 251 -19.73 -0.13 -10.79
C SER A 251 -19.55 1.26 -11.39
N GLU A 252 -19.11 1.28 -12.66
CA GLU A 252 -18.95 2.52 -13.44
C GLU A 252 -20.29 3.25 -13.66
N ASP A 253 -21.38 2.51 -13.85
CA ASP A 253 -22.72 3.08 -13.99
C ASP A 253 -23.20 3.76 -12.71
N ALA A 254 -22.90 3.18 -11.54
CA ALA A 254 -23.19 3.79 -10.25
C ALA A 254 -22.40 5.10 -10.08
N ALA A 255 -21.12 5.13 -10.46
CA ALA A 255 -20.29 6.33 -10.41
C ALA A 255 -20.84 7.47 -11.30
N ARG A 256 -21.34 7.14 -12.50
CA ARG A 256 -21.95 8.11 -13.42
C ARG A 256 -23.26 8.68 -12.89
N ALA A 257 -24.12 7.84 -12.33
CA ALA A 257 -25.38 8.27 -11.72
C ALA A 257 -25.13 9.20 -10.51
N LEU A 258 -24.13 8.88 -9.70
CA LEU A 258 -23.70 9.69 -8.55
C LEU A 258 -23.16 11.05 -8.95
N PHE A 259 -22.35 11.12 -10.02
CA PHE A 259 -21.83 12.38 -10.52
C PHE A 259 -22.97 13.34 -10.96
N ALA A 260 -23.98 12.82 -11.66
CA ALA A 260 -25.14 13.62 -12.05
C ALA A 260 -25.97 14.11 -10.85
N ASP A 261 -26.08 13.30 -9.79
CA ASP A 261 -26.77 13.67 -8.55
C ASP A 261 -26.01 14.76 -7.77
N VAL A 262 -24.68 14.65 -7.68
CA VAL A 262 -23.81 15.67 -7.05
C VAL A 262 -23.95 17.03 -7.76
N LEU A 263 -23.93 17.03 -9.09
CA LEU A 263 -24.12 18.27 -9.88
C LEU A 263 -25.49 18.91 -9.67
N ARG A 264 -26.53 18.12 -9.40
CA ARG A 264 -27.88 18.64 -9.12
C ARG A 264 -28.05 19.14 -7.69
N ARG A 265 -27.45 18.47 -6.71
CA ARG A 265 -27.66 18.75 -5.28
C ARG A 265 -26.71 19.80 -4.73
N GLY A 266 -25.57 20.01 -5.36
CA GLY A 266 -24.58 20.99 -4.88
C GLY A 266 -23.73 20.49 -3.70
N GLU A 267 -23.97 19.27 -3.21
CA GLU A 267 -23.30 18.71 -2.03
C GLU A 267 -22.70 17.33 -2.35
N VAL A 268 -21.50 17.07 -1.83
CA VAL A 268 -20.84 15.77 -1.96
C VAL A 268 -20.23 15.31 -0.64
N ALA A 269 -20.56 14.08 -0.23
CA ALA A 269 -19.97 13.41 0.91
C ALA A 269 -19.24 12.15 0.43
N ILE A 270 -17.91 12.16 0.50
CA ILE A 270 -17.05 11.09 0.00
C ILE A 270 -16.61 10.25 1.18
N THR A 271 -16.96 8.96 1.18
CA THR A 271 -16.49 8.02 2.19
C THR A 271 -15.23 7.34 1.69
N VAL A 272 -14.15 7.48 2.46
CA VAL A 272 -12.82 6.97 2.12
C VAL A 272 -12.30 6.06 3.24
N ASN A 273 -11.62 5.00 2.86
CA ASN A 273 -10.77 4.22 3.74
C ASN A 273 -9.34 4.75 3.65
N ARG A 274 -8.87 5.39 4.72
CA ARG A 274 -7.53 5.93 4.87
C ARG A 274 -6.78 5.11 5.90
N GLN A 275 -5.78 4.34 5.44
CA GLN A 275 -4.93 3.51 6.29
C GLN A 275 -5.73 2.52 7.17
N GLY A 276 -6.85 1.99 6.67
CA GLY A 276 -7.71 1.07 7.41
C GLY A 276 -8.80 1.74 8.26
N ARG A 277 -8.89 3.07 8.26
CA ARG A 277 -9.96 3.81 8.96
C ARG A 277 -10.91 4.46 7.96
N GLU A 278 -12.20 4.25 8.15
CA GLU A 278 -13.25 4.89 7.36
C GLU A 278 -13.47 6.33 7.81
N MET A 279 -13.46 7.26 6.86
CA MET A 279 -13.59 8.69 7.08
C MET A 279 -14.51 9.28 6.01
N THR A 280 -15.37 10.23 6.39
CA THR A 280 -16.22 10.96 5.44
C THR A 280 -15.66 12.36 5.22
N LEU A 281 -15.34 12.67 3.97
CA LEU A 281 -14.92 13.98 3.51
C LEU A 281 -16.14 14.73 2.95
N ARG A 282 -16.26 16.02 3.27
CA ARG A 282 -17.33 16.89 2.75
C ARG A 282 -16.69 18.14 2.13
N PRO A 283 -16.31 18.08 0.85
CA PRO A 283 -15.71 19.19 0.12
C PRO A 283 -16.75 20.28 -0.21
N ASP A 284 -16.30 21.53 -0.26
CA ASP A 284 -17.10 22.64 -0.78
C ASP A 284 -17.14 22.62 -2.30
N LEU A 285 -18.28 22.18 -2.86
CA LEU A 285 -18.43 21.98 -4.31
C LEU A 285 -18.37 23.30 -5.10
N GLU A 286 -18.78 24.43 -4.51
CA GLU A 286 -18.72 25.74 -5.15
C GLU A 286 -17.28 26.17 -5.48
N GLN A 287 -16.33 25.91 -4.56
CA GLN A 287 -14.91 26.21 -4.78
C GLN A 287 -14.32 25.32 -5.88
N ILE A 288 -14.75 24.05 -5.92
CA ILE A 288 -14.30 23.07 -6.90
C ILE A 288 -14.79 23.44 -8.30
N ILE A 289 -16.09 23.71 -8.47
CA ILE A 289 -16.67 24.08 -9.78
C ILE A 289 -16.06 25.39 -10.28
N GLY A 290 -15.85 26.38 -9.40
CA GLY A 290 -15.19 27.64 -9.75
C GLY A 290 -13.76 27.44 -10.24
N SER A 291 -13.01 26.51 -9.64
CA SER A 291 -11.64 26.19 -10.07
C SER A 291 -11.55 25.46 -11.41
N LEU A 292 -12.63 24.78 -11.83
CA LEU A 292 -12.69 24.08 -13.13
C LEU A 292 -13.06 25.02 -14.29
N GLN A 293 -13.69 26.17 -14.01
CA GLN A 293 -14.08 27.16 -15.03
C GLN A 293 -12.97 28.16 -15.35
N ASN A 294 -11.91 28.24 -14.53
CA ASN A 294 -10.80 29.18 -14.69
C ASN A 294 -9.46 28.44 -14.51
N PRO A 295 -8.93 27.78 -15.56
CA PRO A 295 -7.76 26.89 -15.48
C PRO A 295 -6.45 27.59 -15.07
#